data_AF-A0A9W4L6C5-F1
#
_entry.id   AF-A0A9W4L6C5-F1
#
_cell.length_a   1.000
_cell.length_b   1.000
_cell.length_c   1.000
_cell.angle_alpha   90.00
_cell.angle_beta   90.00
_cell.angle_gamma   90.00
#
_symmetry.space_group_name_H-M   'P 1'
#
loop_
_entity.id
_entity.type
_entity.pdbx_description
1 polymer ?
#
loop_
_entity_poly.entity_id
_entity_poly.type
_entity_poly.pdbx_seq_one_letter_code
_entity_poly.pdbx_strand_id
1 'polypeptide(L)' 'MQTINPLEFFRTLPPKQCTECGTHITEQAESYLMECDHCLSKRED' A
#
# COMPACT_ATOMS: atom_id res chain seq x y z
N MET A 1 26.39 2.09 15.27
CA MET A 1 25.14 1.68 14.59
C MET A 1 24.88 2.73 13.52
N GLN A 2 25.07 2.42 12.24
CA GLN A 2 24.81 3.37 11.17
C GLN A 2 23.29 3.44 10.96
N THR A 3 22.71 4.61 11.17
CA THR A 3 21.29 4.88 10.89
C THR A 3 21.13 5.09 9.39
N ILE A 4 20.35 4.21 8.76
CA ILE A 4 19.97 4.35 7.34
C ILE A 4 19.21 5.67 7.19
N ASN A 5 19.53 6.44 6.15
CA ASN A 5 18.80 7.67 5.85
C ASN A 5 17.31 7.32 5.65
N PRO A 6 16.38 7.93 6.41
CA PRO A 6 14.96 7.62 6.32
C PRO A 6 14.41 7.77 4.90
N LEU A 7 14.93 8.71 4.10
CA LEU A 7 14.52 8.87 2.70
C LEU A 7 14.89 7.65 1.84
N GLU A 8 16.05 7.05 2.08
CA GLU A 8 16.48 5.83 1.39
C GLU A 8 15.61 4.64 1.81
N PHE A 9 15.21 4.58 3.09
CA PHE A 9 14.26 3.56 3.55
C PHE A 9 12.91 3.66 2.83
N PHE A 10 12.31 4.85 2.76
CA PHE A 10 11.02 5.05 2.08
C PHE A 10 11.08 4.73 0.58
N ARG A 11 12.22 4.99 -0.09
CA ARG A 11 12.44 4.62 -1.50
C ARG A 11 12.53 3.11 -1.73
N THR A 12 12.90 2.34 -0.71
CA THR A 12 12.97 0.87 -0.78
C THR A 12 11.68 0.18 -0.37
N LEU A 13 10.66 0.93 0.10
CA LEU A 13 9.41 0.31 0.51
C LEU A 13 8.73 -0.35 -0.69
N PRO A 14 8.27 -1.60 -0.55
CA PRO A 14 7.50 -2.23 -1.59
C PRO A 14 6.19 -1.46 -1.81
N PRO A 15 5.64 -1.50 -3.03
CA PRO A 15 4.31 -0.99 -3.28
C PRO A 15 3.29 -1.65 -2.35
N LYS A 16 2.31 -0.86 -1.90
CA LYS A 16 1.21 -1.35 -1.06
C LYS A 16 0.45 -2.47 -1.76
N GLN A 17 0.10 -3.53 -1.04
CA GLN A 17 -0.62 -4.68 -1.57
C GLN A 17 -1.97 -4.82 -0.87
N CYS A 18 -2.99 -5.16 -1.65
CA CYS A 18 -4.34 -5.40 -1.16
C CYS A 18 -4.36 -6.64 -0.26
N THR A 19 -4.91 -6.53 0.95
CA THR A 19 -5.01 -7.66 1.88
C THR A 19 -5.95 -8.77 1.41
N GLU A 20 -6.87 -8.45 0.49
CA GLU A 20 -7.86 -9.41 0.00
C GLU A 20 -7.38 -10.19 -1.22
N CYS A 21 -6.77 -9.50 -2.21
CA CYS A 21 -6.39 -10.12 -3.48
C CYS A 21 -4.89 -10.10 -3.77
N GLY A 22 -4.07 -9.46 -2.93
CA GLY A 22 -2.63 -9.36 -3.12
C GLY A 22 -2.17 -8.43 -4.25
N THR A 23 -3.11 -7.82 -5.00
CA THR A 23 -2.77 -6.92 -6.10
C THR A 23 -2.14 -5.63 -5.56
N HIS A 24 -1.25 -5.04 -6.35
CA HIS A 24 -0.66 -3.74 -6.03
C HIS A 24 -1.74 -2.66 -6.02
N ILE A 25 -1.84 -1.97 -4.89
CA ILE A 25 -2.73 -0.83 -4.71
C ILE A 25 -2.07 0.37 -5.38
N THR A 26 -2.74 0.93 -6.39
CA THR A 26 -2.28 2.12 -7.12
C THR A 26 -2.81 3.37 -6.41
N GLU A 27 -2.39 3.60 -5.15
CA GLU A 27 -2.91 4.70 -4.34
C GLU A 27 -1.96 5.90 -4.20
N GLN A 28 -2.55 7.06 -3.88
CA GLN A 28 -1.87 8.18 -3.24
C GLN A 28 -1.35 7.72 -1.86
N ALA A 29 -0.14 8.10 -1.48
CA ALA A 29 0.54 7.61 -0.28
C ALA A 29 -0.21 7.86 1.06
N GLU A 30 -1.33 8.58 1.05
CA GLU A 30 -2.09 9.03 2.22
C GLU A 30 -3.33 8.18 2.54
N SER A 31 -3.63 7.12 1.77
CA SER A 31 -4.82 6.29 2.05
C SER A 31 -4.60 5.28 3.17
N TYR A 32 -5.52 5.29 4.14
CA TYR A 32 -5.59 4.33 5.26
C TYR A 32 -6.25 2.99 4.91
N LEU A 33 -6.82 2.84 3.71
CA LEU A 33 -7.54 1.63 3.31
C LEU A 33 -6.56 0.49 2.99
N MET A 34 -6.88 -0.76 3.31
CA MET A 34 -5.96 -1.90 3.08
C MET A 34 -6.37 -2.73 1.86
N GLU A 35 -7.55 -2.47 1.31
CA GLU A 35 -8.13 -3.11 0.15
C GLU A 35 -8.04 -2.22 -1.10
N CYS A 36 -7.92 -2.84 -2.28
CA CYS A 36 -8.00 -2.12 -3.55
C CYS A 36 -9.46 -1.77 -3.91
N ASP A 37 -9.64 -0.77 -4.78
CA ASP A 37 -10.95 -0.31 -5.26
C ASP A 37 -11.86 -1.46 -5.72
N HIS A 38 -11.32 -2.41 -6.48
CA HIS A 38 -12.08 -3.56 -6.95
C HIS A 38 -12.60 -4.46 -5.82
N CYS A 39 -11.82 -4.66 -4.74
CA CYS A 39 -12.28 -5.46 -3.60
C CYS A 39 -13.27 -4.67 -2.73
N LEU A 40 -13.10 -3.35 -2.63
CA LEU A 40 -14.05 -2.47 -1.93
C LEU A 40 -15.41 -2.45 -2.63
N SER A 41 -15.43 -2.28 -3.96
CA SER A 41 -16.67 -2.26 -4.75
C SER A 41 -17.48 -3.56 -4.68
N LYS A 42 -16.85 -4.69 -4.33
CA LYS A 42 -17.56 -5.97 -4.14
C LYS A 42 -18.34 -6.06 -2.83
N ARG A 43 -18.07 -5.18 -1.87
CA ARG A 43 -18.69 -5.19 -0.54
C ARG A 43 -19.89 -4.25 -0.44
N GLU A 44 -20.14 -3.45 -1.46
CA GLU A 44 -21.24 -2.48 -1.52
C GLU A 44 -22.50 -3.04 -2.21
N ASP A 45 -22.65 -4.38 -2.30
CA ASP A 45 -23.87 -5.06 -2.77
C ASP A 45 -24.67 -5.67 -1.60
#